data_AF-A0A196SDI7-F1
#
_entry.id   AF-A0A196SDI7-F1
#
_cell.length_a   1.000
_cell.length_b   1.000
_cell.length_c   1.000
_cell.angle_alpha   90.00
_cell.angle_beta   90.00
_cell.angle_gamma   90.00
#
_symmetry.space_group_name_H-M   'P 1'
#
loop_
_entity.id
_entity.type
_entity.pdbx_description
1 polymer ?
#
loop_
_entity_poly.entity_id
_entity_poly.type
_entity_poly.pdbx_seq_one_letter_code
_entity_poly.pdbx_strand_id
1 'polypeptide(L)'
;MKGSFAIIVAVLASVALSTDCSHRIDRSRAKTNKYIVTYDLTPLVSDSQWVVKEKDLIARNYSYEFNLCKGVKYPPVYGGTESTCKNKTGTELYPAYQLDRNNNCRNLGYGTDPDHMRWAPIDYDDPTTGVVVHYTGGSDDMCNGNQRSLRLSFFCMNNPHTLPSETSVVEYPMCTYNIEMQTQFACPISCGEYNRKLCGGRGVCGYDRDKQRARCFCNDGYYGTACEKDGTGLSELSSSSYILMCVCGFLLIVEIGVLIMWKKVKGLRLDPAAYANLNKENMGMISNMA
;
A
#
# COMPACT_ATOMS: atom_id res chain seq x y z
N MET A 1 -56.65 4.05 -42.21
CA MET A 1 -56.23 3.00 -41.27
C MET A 1 -54.72 3.15 -41.06
N LYS A 2 -54.31 3.72 -39.92
CA LYS A 2 -52.90 3.94 -39.54
C LYS A 2 -52.49 2.79 -38.61
N GLY A 3 -51.61 1.91 -39.06
CA GLY A 3 -51.00 0.88 -38.24
C GLY A 3 -49.63 1.35 -37.77
N SER A 4 -49.48 1.66 -36.49
CA SER A 4 -48.18 1.94 -35.86
C SER A 4 -47.54 0.62 -35.44
N PHE A 5 -46.40 0.28 -36.04
CA PHE A 5 -45.52 -0.78 -35.55
C PHE A 5 -44.63 -0.19 -34.45
N ALA A 6 -44.89 -0.55 -33.20
CA ALA A 6 -43.98 -0.28 -32.08
C ALA A 6 -42.93 -1.38 -32.03
N ILE A 7 -41.67 -1.04 -32.34
CA ILE A 7 -40.52 -1.90 -32.12
C ILE A 7 -40.13 -1.75 -30.64
N ILE A 8 -40.44 -2.76 -29.82
CA ILE A 8 -39.95 -2.86 -28.45
C ILE A 8 -38.56 -3.50 -28.51
N VAL A 9 -37.51 -2.68 -28.38
CA VAL A 9 -36.15 -3.17 -28.16
C VAL A 9 -36.03 -3.53 -26.68
N ALA A 10 -36.15 -4.82 -26.37
CA ALA A 10 -35.81 -5.33 -25.04
C ALA A 10 -34.29 -5.29 -24.88
N VAL A 11 -33.78 -4.30 -24.13
CA VAL A 11 -32.41 -4.32 -23.63
C VAL A 11 -32.35 -5.39 -22.55
N LEU A 12 -31.94 -6.60 -22.92
CA LEU A 12 -31.47 -7.59 -21.96
C LEU A 12 -30.18 -7.05 -21.35
N ALA A 13 -30.30 -6.37 -20.21
CA ALA A 13 -29.17 -6.17 -19.32
C ALA A 13 -28.77 -7.55 -18.79
N SER A 14 -27.78 -8.17 -19.43
CA SER A 14 -27.01 -9.24 -18.82
C SER A 14 -26.30 -8.65 -17.61
N VAL A 15 -26.97 -8.69 -16.46
CA VAL A 15 -26.32 -8.50 -15.17
C VAL A 15 -25.44 -9.74 -15.00
N ALA A 16 -24.21 -9.68 -15.52
CA ALA A 16 -23.17 -10.54 -14.99
C ALA A 16 -23.15 -10.25 -13.49
N LEU A 17 -23.58 -11.22 -12.68
CA LEU A 17 -23.38 -11.15 -11.23
C LEU A 17 -21.87 -11.15 -11.02
N SER A 18 -21.25 -9.97 -11.03
CA SER A 18 -19.88 -9.82 -10.58
C SER A 18 -19.88 -10.22 -9.11
N THR A 19 -19.23 -11.32 -8.78
CA THR A 19 -19.09 -11.75 -7.39
C THR A 19 -18.30 -10.69 -6.65
N ASP A 20 -18.93 -9.99 -5.71
CA ASP A 20 -18.26 -9.05 -4.83
C ASP A 20 -17.28 -9.82 -3.94
N CYS A 21 -15.99 -9.47 -4.05
CA CYS A 21 -14.92 -10.05 -3.25
C CYS A 21 -14.14 -8.96 -2.52
N SER A 22 -14.87 -7.96 -2.02
CA SER A 22 -14.37 -6.94 -1.12
C SER A 22 -14.59 -7.31 0.34
N HIS A 23 -13.63 -6.95 1.21
CA HIS A 23 -13.75 -7.15 2.64
C HIS A 23 -13.21 -5.96 3.42
N ARG A 24 -14.04 -5.42 4.32
CA ARG A 24 -13.68 -4.33 5.23
C ARG A 24 -13.35 -4.87 6.61
N ILE A 25 -12.13 -4.64 7.07
CA ILE A 25 -11.67 -4.96 8.42
C ILE A 25 -11.72 -3.69 9.26
N ASP A 26 -12.56 -3.71 10.31
CA ASP A 26 -12.70 -2.61 11.27
C ASP A 26 -12.10 -3.00 12.62
N ARG A 27 -10.95 -2.40 12.94
CA ARG A 27 -10.29 -2.52 14.24
C ARG A 27 -10.22 -1.19 14.97
N SER A 28 -11.08 -0.23 14.65
CA SER A 28 -11.12 1.09 15.31
C SER A 28 -11.27 0.98 16.85
N ARG A 29 -11.95 -0.06 17.32
CA ARG A 29 -12.21 -0.35 18.75
C ARG A 29 -11.20 -1.31 19.40
N ALA A 30 -10.21 -1.81 18.65
CA ALA A 30 -9.22 -2.74 19.20
C ALA A 30 -8.34 -2.05 20.28
N LYS A 31 -7.86 -2.82 21.25
CA LYS A 31 -6.95 -2.32 22.29
C LYS A 31 -5.60 -1.88 21.72
N THR A 32 -5.11 -2.61 20.72
CA THR A 32 -3.90 -2.33 19.96
C THR A 32 -4.22 -2.39 18.47
N ASN A 33 -3.39 -1.76 17.64
CA ASN A 33 -3.44 -1.84 16.18
C ASN A 33 -4.81 -1.40 15.62
N LYS A 34 -5.15 -0.14 15.90
CA LYS A 34 -6.42 0.46 15.51
C LYS A 34 -6.35 0.94 14.07
N TYR A 35 -7.12 0.32 13.19
CA TYR A 35 -7.22 0.73 11.80
C TYR A 35 -8.59 0.38 11.21
N ILE A 36 -8.92 1.03 10.10
CA ILE A 36 -9.99 0.64 9.21
C ILE A 36 -9.35 0.47 7.84
N VAL A 37 -9.53 -0.69 7.24
CA VAL A 37 -8.95 -1.01 5.94
C VAL A 37 -9.96 -1.82 5.13
N THR A 38 -10.01 -1.59 3.83
CA THR A 38 -10.83 -2.36 2.89
C THR A 38 -9.91 -2.91 1.81
N TYR A 39 -10.00 -4.21 1.58
CA TYR A 39 -9.35 -4.89 0.46
C TYR A 39 -10.39 -5.25 -0.59
N ASP A 40 -10.01 -5.24 -1.85
CA ASP A 40 -10.90 -5.64 -2.95
C ASP A 40 -10.17 -6.61 -3.89
N LEU A 41 -10.48 -7.89 -3.75
CA LEU A 41 -9.96 -8.95 -4.61
C LEU A 41 -10.93 -9.31 -5.74
N THR A 42 -12.01 -8.54 -5.95
CA THR A 42 -12.97 -8.76 -7.05
C THR A 42 -12.27 -8.91 -8.41
N PRO A 43 -11.24 -8.10 -8.75
CA PRO A 43 -10.53 -8.27 -10.02
C PRO A 43 -9.74 -9.58 -10.16
N LEU A 44 -9.51 -10.30 -9.05
CA LEU A 44 -8.88 -11.61 -9.04
C LEU A 44 -9.91 -12.75 -9.03
N VAL A 45 -11.21 -12.46 -9.00
CA VAL A 45 -12.23 -13.49 -9.16
C VAL A 45 -12.19 -13.97 -10.61
N SER A 46 -11.82 -15.24 -10.81
CA SER A 46 -11.64 -15.80 -12.15
C SER A 46 -12.97 -16.32 -12.72
N ASP A 47 -13.25 -16.06 -14.00
CA ASP A 47 -14.39 -16.63 -14.72
C ASP A 47 -14.24 -18.12 -15.03
N SER A 48 -13.05 -18.68 -14.83
CA SER A 48 -12.78 -20.12 -14.81
C SER A 48 -12.41 -20.54 -13.39
N GLN A 49 -11.13 -20.62 -13.10
CA GLN A 49 -10.51 -20.82 -11.79
C GLN A 49 -9.01 -20.53 -11.92
N TRP A 50 -8.33 -20.33 -10.79
CA TRP A 50 -6.87 -20.29 -10.74
C TRP A 50 -6.31 -21.70 -10.63
N VAL A 51 -5.21 -21.93 -11.34
CA VAL A 51 -4.47 -23.19 -11.31
C VAL A 51 -3.02 -22.85 -10.98
N VAL A 52 -2.56 -23.33 -9.83
CA VAL A 52 -1.20 -23.09 -9.32
C VAL A 52 -0.52 -24.42 -9.13
N LYS A 53 0.55 -24.67 -9.87
CA LYS A 53 1.36 -25.88 -9.72
C LYS A 53 2.46 -25.66 -8.69
N GLU A 54 2.76 -26.71 -7.93
CA GLU A 54 3.89 -26.69 -7.01
C GLU A 54 5.21 -26.75 -7.78
N LYS A 55 6.09 -25.77 -7.54
CA LYS A 55 7.36 -25.61 -8.25
C LYS A 55 8.45 -26.60 -7.81
N ASP A 56 8.30 -27.26 -6.65
CA ASP A 56 9.36 -28.13 -6.12
C ASP A 56 9.68 -29.30 -7.06
N LEU A 57 10.93 -29.34 -7.52
CA LEU A 57 11.46 -30.24 -8.54
C LEU A 57 11.72 -31.67 -8.02
N ILE A 58 11.71 -31.89 -6.70
CA ILE A 58 12.19 -33.17 -6.12
C ILE A 58 11.04 -34.01 -5.55
N ALA A 59 10.03 -33.41 -4.93
CA ALA A 59 9.17 -34.19 -4.03
C ALA A 59 7.75 -34.45 -4.53
N ARG A 60 7.03 -33.45 -5.08
CA ARG A 60 5.57 -33.53 -5.16
C ARG A 60 5.02 -32.63 -6.27
N ASN A 61 4.32 -33.23 -7.24
CA ASN A 61 3.73 -32.49 -8.36
C ASN A 61 2.23 -32.36 -8.06
N TYR A 62 1.92 -31.52 -7.08
CA TYR A 62 0.54 -31.15 -6.79
C TYR A 62 0.12 -29.96 -7.65
N SER A 63 -1.16 -29.93 -7.98
CA SER A 63 -1.85 -28.77 -8.54
C SER A 63 -2.87 -28.28 -7.51
N TYR A 64 -2.94 -26.97 -7.32
CA TYR A 64 -3.89 -26.31 -6.45
C TYR A 64 -4.83 -25.49 -7.33
N GLU A 65 -6.10 -25.83 -7.29
CA GLU A 65 -7.13 -25.17 -8.08
C GLU A 65 -8.13 -24.48 -7.16
N PHE A 66 -8.32 -23.18 -7.34
CA PHE A 66 -9.18 -22.40 -6.45
C PHE A 66 -9.82 -21.21 -7.16
N ASN A 67 -10.85 -20.66 -6.55
CA ASN A 67 -11.40 -19.36 -6.91
C ASN A 67 -11.50 -18.46 -5.68
N LEU A 68 -11.76 -17.17 -5.90
CA LEU A 68 -11.97 -16.19 -4.83
C LEU A 68 -13.45 -15.88 -4.68
N CYS A 69 -13.97 -15.92 -3.45
CA CYS A 69 -15.35 -15.61 -3.10
C CYS A 69 -16.45 -16.43 -3.81
N LYS A 70 -16.09 -17.44 -4.61
CA LYS A 70 -17.00 -18.41 -5.22
C LYS A 70 -16.37 -19.80 -5.29
N GLY A 71 -17.18 -20.82 -5.56
CA GLY A 71 -16.71 -22.16 -5.91
C GLY A 71 -15.87 -22.15 -7.18
N VAL A 72 -15.00 -23.15 -7.38
CA VAL A 72 -14.38 -23.35 -8.70
C VAL A 72 -15.47 -23.66 -9.73
N LYS A 73 -15.24 -23.32 -11.00
CA LYS A 73 -16.29 -23.42 -12.02
C LYS A 73 -16.34 -24.79 -12.67
N TYR A 74 -15.19 -25.40 -12.89
CA TYR A 74 -15.05 -26.68 -13.57
C TYR A 74 -14.44 -27.71 -12.62
N PRO A 75 -14.92 -28.97 -12.65
CA PRO A 75 -14.32 -30.05 -11.88
C PRO A 75 -12.81 -30.15 -12.22
N PRO A 76 -11.91 -29.99 -11.24
CA PRO A 76 -10.47 -30.03 -11.48
C PRO A 76 -10.00 -31.37 -12.06
N VAL A 77 -9.02 -31.34 -12.97
CA VAL A 77 -8.46 -32.55 -13.60
C VAL A 77 -6.94 -32.43 -13.71
N TYR A 78 -6.23 -33.49 -13.34
CA TYR A 78 -4.79 -33.59 -13.52
C TYR A 78 -4.45 -34.41 -14.77
N GLY A 79 -4.09 -33.74 -15.87
CA GLY A 79 -3.55 -34.38 -17.08
C GLY A 79 -4.50 -35.29 -17.89
N GLY A 80 -5.75 -35.48 -17.44
CA GLY A 80 -6.78 -36.31 -18.08
C GLY A 80 -8.10 -35.56 -18.33
N THR A 81 -9.16 -36.30 -18.64
CA THR A 81 -10.49 -35.75 -18.99
C THR A 81 -11.54 -35.93 -17.89
N GLU A 82 -11.31 -36.82 -16.91
CA GLU A 82 -12.25 -37.12 -15.83
C GLU A 82 -11.74 -36.59 -14.49
N SER A 83 -12.65 -35.99 -13.71
CA SER A 83 -12.35 -35.47 -12.38
C SER A 83 -12.69 -36.51 -11.31
N THR A 84 -11.80 -36.71 -10.35
CA THR A 84 -12.08 -37.48 -9.12
C THR A 84 -12.59 -36.60 -7.98
N CYS A 85 -12.70 -35.29 -8.22
CA CYS A 85 -13.08 -34.32 -7.20
C CYS A 85 -14.55 -34.49 -6.81
N LYS A 86 -14.79 -34.57 -5.51
CA LYS A 86 -16.15 -34.56 -4.97
C LYS A 86 -16.73 -33.15 -5.10
N ASN A 87 -17.99 -33.09 -5.53
CA ASN A 87 -18.78 -31.87 -5.47
C ASN A 87 -19.23 -31.63 -4.02
N LYS A 88 -19.54 -30.38 -3.68
CA LYS A 88 -20.12 -30.00 -2.39
C LYS A 88 -21.59 -30.41 -2.32
N THR A 89 -22.33 -30.06 -3.35
CA THR A 89 -23.69 -30.53 -3.63
C THR A 89 -23.76 -30.85 -5.12
N GLY A 90 -24.77 -31.61 -5.59
CA GLY A 90 -24.80 -32.21 -6.95
C GLY A 90 -24.12 -31.41 -8.08
N THR A 91 -24.36 -30.10 -8.16
CA THR A 91 -23.74 -29.19 -9.14
C THR A 91 -22.76 -28.15 -8.58
N GLU A 92 -22.67 -27.97 -7.27
CA GLU A 92 -21.82 -26.97 -6.62
C GLU A 92 -20.44 -27.57 -6.29
N LEU A 93 -19.38 -26.89 -6.70
CA LEU A 93 -18.00 -27.28 -6.38
C LEU A 93 -17.47 -26.49 -5.18
N TYR A 94 -16.49 -27.06 -4.47
CA TYR A 94 -15.79 -26.39 -3.38
C TYR A 94 -14.96 -25.20 -3.90
N PRO A 95 -14.61 -24.22 -3.05
CA PRO A 95 -13.80 -23.06 -3.45
C PRO A 95 -12.35 -23.40 -3.79
N ALA A 96 -11.85 -24.54 -3.31
CA ALA A 96 -10.45 -24.92 -3.47
C ALA A 96 -10.25 -26.45 -3.44
N TYR A 97 -9.33 -26.92 -4.27
CA TYR A 97 -8.94 -28.32 -4.42
C TYR A 97 -7.42 -28.47 -4.55
N GLN A 98 -6.91 -29.62 -4.13
CA GLN A 98 -5.58 -30.12 -4.41
C GLN A 98 -5.69 -31.39 -5.25
N LEU A 99 -4.84 -31.52 -6.27
CA LEU A 99 -4.71 -32.71 -7.10
C LEU A 99 -3.27 -33.20 -7.08
N ASP A 100 -3.08 -34.51 -6.94
CA ASP A 100 -1.77 -35.16 -7.12
C ASP A 100 -1.56 -35.67 -8.56
N ARG A 101 -0.37 -36.24 -8.82
CA ARG A 101 -0.02 -36.83 -10.14
C ARG A 101 -0.97 -37.93 -10.61
N ASN A 102 -1.61 -38.62 -9.68
CA ASN A 102 -2.53 -39.72 -9.94
C ASN A 102 -3.98 -39.24 -10.05
N ASN A 103 -4.18 -37.92 -10.13
CA ASN A 103 -5.49 -37.28 -10.15
C ASN A 103 -6.30 -37.55 -8.88
N ASN A 104 -5.68 -37.87 -7.74
CA ASN A 104 -6.39 -37.94 -6.47
C ASN A 104 -6.73 -36.52 -6.02
N CYS A 105 -8.02 -36.26 -5.81
CA CYS A 105 -8.50 -34.93 -5.51
C CYS A 105 -8.96 -34.78 -4.05
N ARG A 106 -8.54 -33.69 -3.41
CA ARG A 106 -8.88 -33.32 -2.03
C ARG A 106 -9.44 -31.89 -2.01
N ASN A 107 -10.61 -31.67 -1.42
CA ASN A 107 -11.09 -30.31 -1.20
C ASN A 107 -10.33 -29.65 -0.02
N LEU A 108 -10.02 -28.37 -0.16
CA LEU A 108 -9.22 -27.57 0.78
C LEU A 108 -10.05 -26.52 1.51
N GLY A 109 -11.35 -26.51 1.31
CA GLY A 109 -12.29 -25.61 1.97
C GLY A 109 -13.72 -26.04 1.74
N TYR A 110 -14.62 -25.68 2.65
CA TYR A 110 -16.03 -26.03 2.58
C TYR A 110 -16.85 -25.01 1.78
N GLY A 111 -16.56 -23.73 1.93
CA GLY A 111 -17.37 -22.66 1.37
C GLY A 111 -16.70 -21.29 1.42
N THR A 112 -17.44 -20.29 0.94
CA THR A 112 -17.05 -18.88 0.88
C THR A 112 -17.81 -18.02 1.89
N ASP A 113 -18.61 -18.66 2.74
CA ASP A 113 -19.30 -18.02 3.85
C ASP A 113 -18.30 -17.63 4.97
N PRO A 114 -18.68 -16.71 5.88
CA PRO A 114 -17.77 -16.20 6.91
C PRO A 114 -17.21 -17.26 7.88
N ASP A 115 -17.88 -18.41 8.05
CA ASP A 115 -17.39 -19.46 8.95
C ASP A 115 -16.21 -20.21 8.32
N HIS A 116 -16.22 -20.35 6.99
CA HIS A 116 -15.26 -21.15 6.23
C HIS A 116 -14.24 -20.33 5.43
N MET A 117 -14.53 -19.08 5.08
CA MET A 117 -13.63 -18.17 4.37
C MET A 117 -13.33 -16.94 5.22
N ARG A 118 -12.12 -16.89 5.76
CA ARG A 118 -11.68 -15.84 6.69
C ARG A 118 -10.69 -14.90 6.04
N TRP A 119 -10.83 -13.63 6.36
CA TRP A 119 -9.94 -12.57 5.92
C TRP A 119 -9.14 -12.04 7.10
N ALA A 120 -7.85 -11.79 6.90
CA ALA A 120 -6.98 -11.17 7.87
C ALA A 120 -5.91 -10.34 7.15
N PRO A 121 -5.39 -9.25 7.74
CA PRO A 121 -4.18 -8.65 7.20
C PRO A 121 -3.01 -9.64 7.31
N ILE A 122 -2.00 -9.49 6.44
CA ILE A 122 -0.72 -10.19 6.63
C ILE A 122 -0.02 -9.69 7.89
N ASP A 123 -0.01 -8.38 8.08
CA ASP A 123 0.54 -7.71 9.26
C ASP A 123 -0.53 -6.82 9.92
N TYR A 124 -0.79 -7.06 11.20
CA TYR A 124 -1.75 -6.26 11.97
C TYR A 124 -1.20 -4.88 12.35
N ASP A 125 0.13 -4.70 12.43
CA ASP A 125 0.77 -3.42 12.70
C ASP A 125 0.86 -2.54 11.45
N ASP A 126 0.90 -3.19 10.28
CA ASP A 126 0.86 -2.56 8.97
C ASP A 126 -0.06 -3.30 7.99
N PRO A 127 -1.37 -2.94 7.96
CA PRO A 127 -2.32 -3.57 7.04
C PRO A 127 -2.03 -3.28 5.56
N THR A 128 -1.10 -2.37 5.23
CA THR A 128 -0.70 -2.16 3.84
C THR A 128 0.20 -3.24 3.27
N THR A 129 0.74 -4.12 4.12
CA THR A 129 1.57 -5.26 3.68
C THR A 129 0.80 -6.23 2.78
N GLY A 130 -0.51 -6.38 3.00
CA GLY A 130 -1.37 -7.24 2.19
C GLY A 130 -2.42 -7.96 3.01
N VAL A 131 -3.06 -8.94 2.39
CA VAL A 131 -4.23 -9.64 2.93
C VAL A 131 -4.12 -11.16 2.77
N VAL A 132 -4.66 -11.87 3.75
CA VAL A 132 -4.77 -13.32 3.78
C VAL A 132 -6.22 -13.72 3.60
N VAL A 133 -6.47 -14.65 2.68
CA VAL A 133 -7.73 -15.37 2.55
C VAL A 133 -7.50 -16.82 2.97
N HIS A 134 -8.24 -17.28 3.98
CA HIS A 134 -8.11 -18.63 4.53
C HIS A 134 -9.41 -19.40 4.34
N TYR A 135 -9.38 -20.41 3.47
CA TYR A 135 -10.45 -21.39 3.30
C TYR A 135 -10.25 -22.56 4.27
N THR A 136 -11.31 -22.94 4.98
CA THR A 136 -11.31 -23.99 6.01
C THR A 136 -12.45 -24.98 5.81
N GLY A 137 -12.43 -26.11 6.53
CA GLY A 137 -13.46 -27.16 6.41
C GLY A 137 -13.26 -28.10 5.22
N GLY A 138 -12.03 -28.29 4.76
CA GLY A 138 -11.68 -29.26 3.72
C GLY A 138 -11.77 -30.72 4.20
N SER A 139 -11.46 -31.65 3.30
CA SER A 139 -11.34 -33.08 3.61
C SER A 139 -10.27 -33.36 4.67
N ASP A 140 -10.47 -34.39 5.49
CA ASP A 140 -9.62 -34.74 6.64
C ASP A 140 -8.79 -36.02 6.44
N ASP A 141 -9.00 -36.76 5.34
CA ASP A 141 -8.31 -38.05 5.19
C ASP A 141 -6.79 -37.84 5.09
N MET A 142 -5.97 -38.68 5.72
CA MET A 142 -4.51 -38.51 5.79
C MET A 142 -4.05 -37.22 6.52
N CYS A 143 -4.90 -36.59 7.33
CA CYS A 143 -4.58 -35.35 8.07
C CYS A 143 -4.62 -35.51 9.60
N ASN A 144 -4.57 -36.74 10.12
CA ASN A 144 -4.61 -37.03 11.57
C ASN A 144 -5.80 -36.35 12.29
N GLY A 145 -6.97 -36.32 11.65
CA GLY A 145 -8.18 -35.70 12.17
C GLY A 145 -8.28 -34.18 11.97
N ASN A 146 -7.24 -33.54 11.40
CA ASN A 146 -7.33 -32.14 10.98
C ASN A 146 -8.04 -32.02 9.63
N GLN A 147 -8.84 -30.99 9.46
CA GLN A 147 -9.43 -30.68 8.15
C GLN A 147 -8.41 -29.92 7.30
N ARG A 148 -8.35 -30.26 6.01
CA ARG A 148 -7.53 -29.49 5.06
C ARG A 148 -7.99 -28.04 4.98
N SER A 149 -7.03 -27.15 4.81
CA SER A 149 -7.28 -25.72 4.64
C SER A 149 -6.31 -25.12 3.63
N LEU A 150 -6.76 -24.09 2.90
CA LEU A 150 -5.95 -23.34 1.95
C LEU A 150 -5.81 -21.90 2.43
N ARG A 151 -4.56 -21.48 2.69
CA ARG A 151 -4.22 -20.13 3.11
C ARG A 151 -3.50 -19.40 1.98
N LEU A 152 -4.19 -18.43 1.40
CA LEU A 152 -3.70 -17.59 0.32
C LEU A 152 -3.22 -16.26 0.90
N SER A 153 -1.91 -16.03 0.88
CA SER A 153 -1.29 -14.78 1.33
C SER A 153 -1.01 -13.89 0.12
N PHE A 154 -1.78 -12.83 -0.04
CA PHE A 154 -1.60 -11.84 -1.10
C PHE A 154 -0.82 -10.65 -0.55
N PHE A 155 0.42 -10.49 -0.99
CA PHE A 155 1.25 -9.33 -0.66
C PHE A 155 0.94 -8.16 -1.59
N CYS A 156 0.75 -6.99 -1.00
CA CYS A 156 0.57 -5.73 -1.71
C CYS A 156 1.88 -5.35 -2.41
N MET A 157 1.88 -5.47 -3.73
CA MET A 157 3.03 -5.14 -4.57
C MET A 157 2.53 -4.48 -5.85
N ASN A 158 3.34 -3.62 -6.47
CA ASN A 158 3.04 -3.02 -7.77
C ASN A 158 3.27 -4.03 -8.93
N ASN A 159 2.62 -5.19 -8.84
CA ASN A 159 2.65 -6.25 -9.83
C ASN A 159 1.27 -6.38 -10.49
N PRO A 160 1.14 -6.12 -11.80
CA PRO A 160 -0.14 -6.18 -12.48
C PRO A 160 -0.70 -7.60 -12.57
N HIS A 161 -1.98 -7.72 -12.23
CA HIS A 161 -3.03 -8.67 -12.65
C HIS A 161 -2.80 -10.19 -12.80
N THR A 162 -1.61 -10.75 -12.65
CA THR A 162 -1.41 -12.19 -12.85
C THR A 162 -0.94 -12.87 -11.56
N LEU A 163 -1.74 -13.83 -11.08
CA LEU A 163 -1.26 -14.78 -10.09
C LEU A 163 -0.28 -15.76 -10.77
N PRO A 164 0.76 -16.21 -10.07
CA PRO A 164 1.75 -17.11 -10.65
C PRO A 164 1.09 -18.46 -10.99
N SER A 165 1.41 -19.02 -12.16
CA SER A 165 0.99 -20.37 -12.54
C SER A 165 1.77 -21.46 -11.79
N GLU A 166 2.92 -21.12 -11.23
CA GLU A 166 3.77 -22.02 -10.45
C GLU A 166 4.37 -21.28 -9.25
N THR A 167 4.34 -21.90 -8.06
CA THR A 167 4.93 -21.31 -6.85
C THR A 167 5.32 -22.39 -5.84
N SER A 168 6.08 -22.00 -4.81
CA SER A 168 6.33 -22.88 -3.67
C SER A 168 5.08 -22.92 -2.79
N VAL A 169 4.66 -24.13 -2.41
CA VAL A 169 3.53 -24.33 -1.49
C VAL A 169 4.07 -24.92 -0.20
N VAL A 170 3.82 -24.24 0.92
CA VAL A 170 4.30 -24.68 2.23
C VAL A 170 3.14 -25.28 3.01
N GLU A 171 3.23 -26.59 3.27
CA GLU A 171 2.29 -27.27 4.15
C GLU A 171 2.72 -27.08 5.61
N TYR A 172 2.12 -26.10 6.29
CA TYR A 172 2.37 -25.85 7.70
C TYR A 172 1.24 -25.04 8.36
N PRO A 173 0.64 -25.51 9.48
CA PRO A 173 0.79 -26.86 10.04
C PRO A 173 0.26 -27.94 9.08
N MET A 174 0.39 -29.22 9.43
CA MET A 174 -0.07 -30.35 8.61
C MET A 174 -1.48 -30.11 8.03
N CYS A 175 -1.66 -30.36 6.74
CA CYS A 175 -2.88 -30.13 5.96
C CYS A 175 -3.36 -28.66 5.86
N THR A 176 -2.50 -27.70 6.19
CA THR A 176 -2.70 -26.27 5.87
C THR A 176 -1.72 -25.86 4.78
N TYR A 177 -2.24 -25.66 3.58
CA TYR A 177 -1.44 -25.32 2.41
C TYR A 177 -1.34 -23.80 2.29
N ASN A 178 -0.13 -23.26 2.40
CA ASN A 178 0.14 -21.84 2.30
C ASN A 178 0.68 -21.52 0.91
N ILE A 179 0.00 -20.61 0.21
CA ILE A 179 0.40 -20.12 -1.10
C ILE A 179 0.60 -18.61 -0.99
N GLU A 180 1.80 -18.15 -1.33
CA GLU A 180 2.15 -16.73 -1.33
C GLU A 180 2.11 -16.18 -2.76
N MET A 181 1.48 -15.01 -2.90
CA MET A 181 1.25 -14.34 -4.18
C MET A 181 1.47 -12.84 -4.02
N GLN A 182 1.89 -12.18 -5.09
CA GLN A 182 2.13 -10.74 -5.09
C GLN A 182 1.23 -10.08 -6.12
N THR A 183 0.44 -9.10 -5.69
CA THR A 183 -0.54 -8.43 -6.56
C THR A 183 -0.91 -7.05 -6.02
N GLN A 184 -1.20 -6.11 -6.92
CA GLN A 184 -1.65 -4.77 -6.54
C GLN A 184 -3.03 -4.76 -5.87
N PHE A 185 -3.87 -5.77 -6.11
CA PHE A 185 -5.20 -5.87 -5.52
C PHE A 185 -5.21 -6.25 -4.04
N ALA A 186 -4.06 -6.72 -3.55
CA ALA A 186 -3.87 -6.98 -2.13
C ALA A 186 -3.61 -5.70 -1.33
N CYS A 187 -3.36 -4.59 -2.01
CA CYS A 187 -3.24 -3.29 -1.37
C CYS A 187 -4.62 -2.80 -0.93
N PRO A 188 -4.72 -2.11 0.21
CA PRO A 188 -5.96 -1.43 0.58
C PRO A 188 -6.45 -0.51 -0.51
N ILE A 189 -7.76 -0.44 -0.75
CA ILE A 189 -8.34 0.41 -1.80
C ILE A 189 -8.05 1.91 -1.61
N SER A 190 -7.71 2.32 -0.38
CA SER A 190 -7.31 3.69 -0.06
C SER A 190 -5.90 4.03 -0.53
N CYS A 191 -5.08 3.02 -0.87
CA CYS A 191 -3.90 3.18 -1.70
C CYS A 191 -4.34 3.17 -3.17
N GLY A 192 -4.53 4.37 -3.72
CA GLY A 192 -5.07 4.52 -5.06
C GLY A 192 -4.14 3.97 -6.14
N GLU A 193 -4.75 3.67 -7.29
CA GLU A 193 -4.08 3.29 -8.51
C GLU A 193 -4.15 4.44 -9.52
N TYR A 194 -3.06 4.67 -10.24
CA TYR A 194 -3.05 5.59 -11.38
C TYR A 194 -2.26 4.96 -12.53
N ASN A 195 -2.84 4.96 -13.73
CA ASN A 195 -2.25 4.33 -14.92
C ASN A 195 -1.79 2.87 -14.70
N ARG A 196 -2.63 2.04 -14.06
CA ARG A 196 -2.30 0.62 -13.77
C ARG A 196 -1.08 0.41 -12.90
N LYS A 197 -0.79 1.39 -12.04
CA LYS A 197 0.30 1.32 -11.07
C LYS A 197 -0.21 1.77 -9.71
N LEU A 198 0.11 0.97 -8.69
CA LEU A 198 -0.10 1.33 -7.30
C LEU A 198 0.62 2.66 -7.00
N CYS A 199 -0.08 3.61 -6.40
CA CYS A 199 0.45 4.96 -6.10
C CYS A 199 1.13 5.62 -7.32
N GLY A 200 0.59 5.38 -8.52
CA GLY A 200 1.11 5.92 -9.78
C GLY A 200 2.51 5.45 -10.16
N GLY A 201 3.05 4.44 -9.45
CA GLY A 201 4.45 4.04 -9.52
C GLY A 201 5.43 5.12 -9.02
N ARG A 202 4.93 6.09 -8.26
CA ARG A 202 5.64 7.28 -7.78
C ARG A 202 5.48 7.47 -6.27
N GLY A 203 5.24 6.37 -5.56
CA GLY A 203 5.06 6.37 -4.14
C GLY A 203 4.94 4.95 -3.61
N VAL A 204 4.76 4.85 -2.30
CA VAL A 204 4.62 3.59 -1.58
C VAL A 204 3.27 3.58 -0.87
N CYS A 205 2.52 2.50 -1.00
CA CYS A 205 1.34 2.27 -0.16
C CYS A 205 1.83 1.96 1.26
N GLY A 206 1.44 2.79 2.22
CA GLY A 206 1.88 2.64 3.60
C GLY A 206 0.75 2.94 4.59
N TYR A 207 0.89 2.45 5.81
CA TYR A 207 -0.04 2.77 6.88
C TYR A 207 0.38 4.04 7.64
N ASP A 208 -0.43 5.10 7.54
CA ASP A 208 -0.22 6.35 8.28
C ASP A 208 -0.76 6.17 9.71
N ARG A 209 0.15 6.00 10.68
CA ARG A 209 -0.20 5.78 12.10
C ARG A 209 -0.82 7.00 12.76
N ASP A 210 -0.48 8.21 12.31
CA ASP A 210 -1.02 9.46 12.86
C ASP A 210 -2.47 9.66 12.42
N LYS A 211 -2.76 9.36 11.15
CA LYS A 211 -4.12 9.46 10.56
C LYS A 211 -4.91 8.16 10.64
N GLN A 212 -4.30 7.10 11.18
CA GLN A 212 -4.85 5.75 11.33
C GLN A 212 -5.45 5.17 10.04
N ARG A 213 -4.82 5.42 8.89
CA ARG A 213 -5.34 5.02 7.57
C ARG A 213 -4.23 4.61 6.61
N ALA A 214 -4.53 3.64 5.75
CA ALA A 214 -3.68 3.31 4.61
C ALA A 214 -3.78 4.41 3.54
N ARG A 215 -2.64 4.85 2.99
CA ARG A 215 -2.59 5.81 1.89
C ARG A 215 -1.28 5.70 1.11
N CYS A 216 -1.24 6.34 -0.06
CA CYS A 216 0.01 6.53 -0.78
C CYS A 216 0.88 7.61 -0.13
N PHE A 217 2.15 7.26 0.10
CA PHE A 217 3.24 8.18 0.41
C PHE A 217 3.97 8.48 -0.88
N CYS A 218 3.75 9.68 -1.41
CA CYS A 218 4.28 10.09 -2.71
C CYS A 218 5.74 10.52 -2.61
N ASN A 219 6.50 10.24 -3.67
CA ASN A 219 7.85 10.73 -3.84
C ASN A 219 7.85 12.25 -4.03
N ASP A 220 9.01 12.87 -3.79
CA ASP A 220 9.19 14.31 -3.94
C ASP A 220 8.71 14.82 -5.31
N GLY A 221 7.99 15.94 -5.30
CA GLY A 221 7.39 16.51 -6.50
C GLY A 221 6.11 15.81 -6.98
N TYR A 222 5.56 14.85 -6.23
CA TYR A 222 4.27 14.23 -6.53
C TYR A 222 3.30 14.32 -5.36
N TYR A 223 2.02 14.46 -5.67
CA TYR A 223 0.95 14.53 -4.68
C TYR A 223 -0.37 14.03 -5.26
N GLY A 224 -1.41 14.03 -4.41
CA GLY A 224 -2.70 13.44 -4.73
C GLY A 224 -2.97 12.19 -3.91
N THR A 225 -4.08 11.52 -4.21
CA THR A 225 -4.49 10.31 -3.47
C THR A 225 -3.78 9.05 -3.94
N ALA A 226 -3.36 9.05 -5.21
CA ALA A 226 -2.63 7.99 -5.90
C ALA A 226 -1.29 8.49 -6.47
N CYS A 227 -0.76 9.62 -5.98
CA CYS A 227 0.44 10.28 -6.51
C CYS A 227 0.34 10.63 -8.00
N GLU A 228 -0.87 10.95 -8.44
CA GLU A 228 -1.22 11.20 -9.84
C GLU A 228 -0.84 12.61 -10.32
N LYS A 229 -0.65 13.56 -9.40
CA LYS A 229 -0.35 14.96 -9.73
C LYS A 229 1.15 15.22 -9.59
N ASP A 230 1.70 15.93 -10.57
CA ASP A 230 3.04 16.50 -10.52
C ASP A 230 3.00 17.89 -9.91
N GLY A 231 3.85 18.08 -8.93
CA GLY A 231 4.14 19.35 -8.30
C GLY A 231 5.52 19.80 -8.73
N THR A 232 5.62 20.48 -9.87
CA THR A 232 6.59 21.58 -9.98
C THR A 232 6.08 22.77 -9.14
N GLY A 233 5.72 22.49 -7.89
CA GLY A 233 5.43 23.51 -6.91
C GLY A 233 6.77 24.09 -6.50
N LEU A 234 7.09 25.28 -7.02
CA LEU A 234 8.01 26.23 -6.39
C LEU A 234 7.94 25.99 -4.89
N SER A 235 9.06 25.61 -4.27
CA SER A 235 9.17 25.38 -2.84
C SER A 235 8.33 26.41 -2.09
N GLU A 236 7.11 26.03 -1.68
CA GLU A 236 6.31 26.86 -0.79
C GLU A 236 7.06 26.78 0.52
N LEU A 237 8.00 27.72 0.70
CA LEU A 237 8.66 27.98 1.94
C LEU A 237 7.55 28.06 2.98
N SER A 238 7.49 27.08 3.86
CA SER A 238 6.59 27.06 5.01
C SER A 238 6.56 28.45 5.65
N SER A 239 5.43 28.89 6.21
CA SER A 239 5.34 30.19 6.90
C SER A 239 6.45 30.36 7.95
N SER A 240 6.90 29.25 8.56
CA SER A 240 8.06 29.19 9.45
C SER A 240 9.38 29.55 8.76
N SER A 241 9.59 29.10 7.52
CA SER A 241 10.76 29.43 6.70
C SER A 241 10.77 30.90 6.24
N TYR A 242 9.60 31.50 6.00
CA TYR A 242 9.49 32.93 5.69
C TYR A 242 9.86 33.80 6.91
N ILE A 243 9.34 33.45 8.09
CA ILE A 243 9.68 34.13 9.35
C ILE A 243 11.19 34.03 9.61
N LEU A 244 11.79 32.85 9.41
CA LEU A 244 13.23 32.67 9.60
C LEU A 244 14.05 33.57 8.67
N MET A 245 13.68 33.68 7.39
CA MET A 245 14.37 34.57 6.45
C MET A 245 14.25 36.04 6.86
N CYS A 246 13.07 36.49 7.29
CA CYS A 246 12.88 37.86 7.78
C CYS A 246 13.72 38.15 9.03
N VAL A 247 13.76 37.22 9.98
CA VAL A 247 14.56 37.36 11.21
C VAL A 247 16.05 37.37 10.88
N CYS A 248 16.54 36.45 10.05
CA CYS A 248 17.94 36.44 9.60
C CYS A 248 18.31 37.74 8.86
N GLY A 249 17.44 38.25 7.99
CA GLY A 249 17.64 39.52 7.29
C GLY A 249 17.72 40.72 8.25
N PHE A 250 16.82 40.76 9.24
CA PHE A 250 16.84 41.82 10.26
C PHE A 250 18.11 41.78 11.11
N LEU A 251 18.55 40.59 11.52
CA LEU A 251 19.79 40.42 12.28
C LEU A 251 21.02 40.89 11.49
N LEU A 252 21.10 40.60 10.19
CA LEU A 252 22.17 41.10 9.34
C LEU A 252 22.18 42.63 9.23
N ILE A 253 21.00 43.26 9.14
CA ILE A 253 20.90 44.73 9.11
C ILE A 253 21.39 45.32 10.45
N VAL A 254 21.02 44.70 11.57
CA VAL A 254 21.49 45.12 12.90
C VAL A 254 23.01 44.98 13.01
N GLU A 255 23.58 43.86 12.57
CA GLU A 255 25.04 43.64 12.56
C GLU A 255 25.76 44.69 11.70
N ILE A 256 25.26 44.96 10.49
CA ILE A 256 25.79 46.01 9.62
C ILE A 256 25.70 47.38 10.29
N GLY A 257 24.57 47.68 10.95
CA GLY A 257 24.37 48.92 11.69
C GLY A 257 25.36 49.09 12.84
N VAL A 258 25.61 48.03 13.60
CA VAL A 258 26.62 48.01 14.67
C VAL A 258 28.02 48.22 14.09
N LEU A 259 28.37 47.56 12.99
CA LEU A 259 29.67 47.75 12.32
C LEU A 259 29.87 49.18 11.83
N ILE A 260 28.83 49.82 11.27
CA ILE A 260 28.87 51.23 10.84
C ILE A 260 29.04 52.15 12.06
N MET A 261 28.26 51.95 13.13
CA MET A 261 28.38 52.68 14.38
C MET A 261 29.79 52.56 14.97
N TRP A 262 30.35 51.35 14.98
CA TRP A 262 31.69 51.09 15.50
C TRP A 262 32.79 51.77 14.69
N LYS A 263 32.66 51.77 13.35
CA LYS A 263 33.56 52.53 12.47
C LYS A 263 33.46 54.03 12.74
N LYS A 264 32.26 54.58 12.93
CA LYS A 264 32.07 56.00 13.26
C LYS A 264 32.67 56.36 14.63
N VAL A 265 32.45 55.55 15.66
CA VAL A 265 32.99 55.78 17.01
C VAL A 265 34.53 55.73 17.02
N LYS A 266 35.12 54.81 16.25
CA LYS A 266 36.59 54.78 16.08
C LYS A 266 37.10 56.01 15.32
N GLY A 267 36.36 56.51 14.33
CA GLY A 267 36.70 57.76 13.63
C GLY A 267 36.72 58.99 14.55
N LEU A 268 35.75 59.12 15.47
CA LEU A 268 35.65 60.25 16.40
C LEU A 268 36.75 60.28 17.47
N ARG A 269 37.41 59.15 17.76
CA ARG A 269 38.55 59.10 18.70
C ARG A 269 39.90 59.43 18.07
N LEU A 270 39.96 59.54 16.74
CA LEU A 270 41.21 59.66 15.99
C LEU A 270 41.37 61.01 15.28
N ASP A 271 40.55 62.03 15.55
CA ASP A 271 40.84 63.40 15.08
C ASP A 271 42.05 63.97 15.86
N PRO A 272 43.24 64.04 15.25
CA PRO A 272 44.44 64.57 15.91
C PRO A 272 44.32 66.09 16.14
N ALA A 273 43.36 66.73 15.46
CA ALA A 273 43.09 68.17 15.56
C ALA A 273 42.51 68.57 16.93
N ALA A 274 41.81 67.67 17.64
CA ALA A 274 41.31 67.96 18.99
C ALA A 274 42.45 67.99 20.04
N TYR A 275 43.53 67.24 19.81
CA TYR A 275 44.72 67.25 20.67
C TYR A 275 45.77 68.30 20.25
N ALA A 276 45.78 68.72 18.98
CA ALA A 276 46.73 69.73 18.48
C ALA A 276 46.52 71.14 19.05
N ASN A 277 45.30 71.48 19.50
CA ASN A 277 45.00 72.81 20.04
C ASN A 277 45.26 72.96 21.55
N LEU A 278 45.53 71.88 22.30
CA LEU A 278 45.91 71.98 23.71
C LEU A 278 47.42 72.20 23.93
N ASN A 279 48.26 71.91 22.94
CA ASN A 279 49.71 72.11 23.05
C ASN A 279 50.19 73.51 22.62
N LYS A 280 49.30 74.36 22.08
CA LYS A 280 49.70 75.70 21.59
C LYS A 280 49.61 76.80 22.64
N GLU A 281 48.84 76.62 23.71
CA GLU A 281 48.76 77.63 24.79
C GLU A 281 49.85 77.46 25.86
N ASN A 282 50.55 76.32 25.95
CA ASN A 282 51.52 76.07 27.02
C ASN A 282 53.00 76.29 26.66
N MET A 283 53.32 76.83 25.47
CA MET A 283 54.69 77.19 25.07
C MET A 283 54.91 78.70 24.82
N GLY A 284 53.93 79.54 25.15
CA GLY A 284 54.03 81.01 25.00
C GLY A 284 54.48 81.77 26.26
N MET A 285 54.69 81.09 27.40
CA MET A 285 54.90 81.76 28.70
C MET A 285 56.21 81.40 29.41
N ILE A 286 57.26 80.99 28.70
CA ILE A 286 58.62 80.85 29.28
C ILE A 286 59.68 81.33 28.27
N SER A 287 59.78 82.64 28.06
CA SER A 287 60.99 83.28 27.52
C SER A 287 60.94 84.79 27.80
N ASN A 288 60.99 85.15 29.07
CA ASN A 288 61.43 86.46 29.54
C ASN A 288 62.04 86.25 30.92
N MET A 289 63.35 86.01 30.95
CA MET A 289 64.28 86.28 32.07
C MET A 289 65.64 85.67 31.73
N ALA A 290 66.52 86.49 31.14
CA ALA A 290 67.98 86.55 31.32
C ALA A 290 68.57 87.48 30.25
#